data_AF-A0A7C1GZX3-F1
#
_entry.id   AF-A0A7C1GZX3-F1
#
_cell.length_a   1.000
_cell.length_b   1.000
_cell.length_c   1.000
_cell.angle_alpha   90.00
_cell.angle_beta   90.00
_cell.angle_gamma   90.00
#
_symmetry.space_group_name_H-M   'P 1'
#
loop_
_entity.id
_entity.type
_entity.pdbx_description
1 polymer ?
#
loop_
_entity_poly.entity_id
_entity_poly.type
_entity_poly.pdbx_seq_one_letter_code
_entity_poly.pdbx_strand_id
1 'polypeptide(L)'
;MANFDSPVTEINVNQENRQANLDNLTSTDDHLMHITGWATDQNEKIYFLTKNNWRTEGVYNGYLYMSEPYVRMKTIAVTVHKNAIPAEIREKLAL
;
A
#
# COMPACT_ATOMS: atom_id res chain seq x y z
N MET A 1 7.15 -15.70 4.15
CA MET A 1 7.43 -15.71 2.70
C MET A 1 6.16 -15.32 1.96
N ALA A 2 6.25 -14.53 0.89
CA ALA A 2 5.10 -14.19 0.06
C ALA A 2 4.59 -15.44 -0.68
N ASN A 3 3.28 -15.64 -0.71
CA ASN A 3 2.62 -16.69 -1.50
C ASN A 3 1.78 -15.98 -2.57
N PHE A 4 1.96 -16.37 -3.83
CA PHE A 4 1.29 -15.77 -4.98
C PHE A 4 0.22 -16.68 -5.59
N ASP A 5 0.05 -17.90 -5.05
CA ASP A 5 -0.89 -18.90 -5.57
C ASP A 5 -2.28 -18.76 -4.92
N SER A 6 -2.35 -18.21 -3.70
CA SER A 6 -3.60 -18.03 -2.96
C SER A 6 -3.49 -16.97 -1.88
N PRO A 7 -4.62 -16.34 -1.44
CA PRO A 7 -4.62 -15.46 -0.29
C PRO A 7 -4.12 -16.17 0.97
N VAL A 8 -3.35 -15.44 1.78
CA VAL A 8 -2.81 -15.92 3.05
C VAL A 8 -3.24 -15.02 4.18
N THR A 9 -3.19 -15.54 5.42
CA THR A 9 -3.36 -14.70 6.60
C THR A 9 -2.25 -13.65 6.66
N GLU A 10 -2.65 -12.39 6.72
CA GLU A 10 -1.74 -11.26 6.83
C GLU A 10 -1.60 -10.76 8.27
N ILE A 11 -0.51 -10.04 8.53
CA ILE A 11 -0.27 -9.45 9.84
C ILE A 11 -1.31 -8.36 10.14
N ASN A 12 -1.77 -8.31 11.40
CA ASN A 12 -2.55 -7.18 11.88
C ASN A 12 -1.62 -5.98 12.14
N VAL A 13 -1.70 -4.96 11.29
CA VAL A 13 -0.86 -3.76 11.37
C VAL A 13 -1.40 -2.79 12.42
N ASN A 14 -0.55 -2.36 13.34
CA ASN A 14 -0.86 -1.31 14.30
C ASN A 14 0.25 -0.24 14.29
N GLN A 15 0.06 0.85 15.03
CA GLN A 15 1.03 1.95 15.01
C GLN A 15 2.39 1.55 15.60
N GLU A 16 2.42 0.69 16.62
CA GLU A 16 3.65 0.24 17.29
C GLU A 16 4.51 -0.64 16.39
N ASN A 17 3.92 -1.66 15.76
CA ASN A 17 4.67 -2.58 14.90
C ASN A 17 5.12 -1.92 13.59
N ARG A 18 4.35 -0.94 13.08
CA ARG A 18 4.75 -0.11 11.94
C ARG A 18 5.93 0.80 12.29
N GLN A 19 5.90 1.44 13.46
CA GLN A 19 7.00 2.29 13.92
C GLN A 19 8.27 1.47 14.13
N ALA A 20 8.18 0.32 14.81
CA ALA A 20 9.32 -0.56 15.02
C ALA A 20 9.96 -1.02 13.69
N ASN A 21 9.14 -1.27 12.66
CA ASN A 21 9.62 -1.62 11.31
C ASN A 21 10.40 -0.49 10.64
N LEU A 22 10.04 0.77 10.89
CA LEU A 22 10.75 1.92 10.37
C LEU A 22 12.06 2.14 11.15
N ASP A 23 11.98 2.14 12.49
CA ASP A 23 13.11 2.44 13.38
C ASP A 23 14.24 1.42 13.26
N ASN A 24 13.90 0.15 13.02
CA ASN A 24 14.88 -0.92 12.87
C ASN A 24 15.33 -1.14 11.40
N LEU A 25 14.96 -0.23 10.49
CA LEU A 25 15.31 -0.28 9.06
C LEU A 25 14.80 -1.51 8.30
N THR A 26 13.80 -2.22 8.83
CA THR A 26 13.08 -3.27 8.07
C THR A 26 12.20 -2.67 6.97
N SER A 27 11.80 -1.41 7.13
CA SER A 27 11.17 -0.60 6.08
C SER A 27 12.02 0.64 5.87
N THR A 28 12.59 0.76 4.67
CA THR A 28 13.32 1.93 4.20
C THR A 28 12.59 2.50 2.98
N ASP A 29 12.99 3.70 2.57
CA ASP A 29 12.51 4.24 1.29
C ASP A 29 13.26 3.55 0.14
N ASP A 30 12.54 2.76 -0.64
CA ASP A 30 13.11 1.85 -1.64
C ASP A 30 12.52 2.08 -3.04
N HIS A 31 11.24 2.46 -3.13
CA HIS A 31 10.55 2.55 -4.41
C HIS A 31 9.32 3.46 -4.39
N LEU A 32 9.05 4.10 -5.53
CA LEU A 32 7.84 4.89 -5.75
C LEU A 32 6.97 4.24 -6.82
N MET A 33 5.69 4.08 -6.50
CA MET A 33 4.66 3.58 -7.42
C MET A 33 3.39 4.43 -7.34
N HIS A 34 2.45 4.21 -8.26
CA HIS A 34 1.19 4.96 -8.32
C HIS A 34 -0.01 4.06 -8.10
N ILE A 35 -0.73 4.24 -6.99
CA ILE A 35 -2.03 3.59 -6.77
C ILE A 35 -3.07 4.25 -7.67
N THR A 36 -3.74 3.46 -8.52
CA THR A 36 -4.68 3.93 -9.54
C THR A 36 -6.11 3.42 -9.34
N GLY A 37 -6.30 2.49 -8.40
CA GLY A 37 -7.58 1.91 -8.09
C GLY A 37 -7.46 0.86 -6.98
N TRP A 38 -8.51 0.09 -6.78
CA TRP A 38 -8.55 -1.03 -5.85
C TRP A 38 -9.52 -2.10 -6.36
N ALA A 39 -9.38 -3.31 -5.84
CA ALA A 39 -10.23 -4.47 -6.09
C ALA A 39 -10.38 -5.30 -4.81
N THR A 40 -11.24 -6.30 -4.84
CA THR A 40 -11.36 -7.30 -3.77
C THR A 40 -11.02 -8.70 -4.25
N ASP A 41 -10.47 -9.54 -3.38
CA ASP A 41 -10.34 -10.97 -3.63
C ASP A 41 -11.68 -11.71 -3.41
N GLN A 42 -11.65 -13.04 -3.54
CA GLN A 42 -12.81 -13.91 -3.31
C GLN A 42 -13.31 -13.94 -1.85
N ASN A 43 -12.55 -13.35 -0.91
CA ASN A 43 -12.87 -13.25 0.51
C ASN A 43 -13.17 -11.79 0.92
N GLU A 44 -13.45 -10.92 -0.06
CA GLU A 44 -13.76 -9.50 0.13
C GLU A 44 -12.61 -8.68 0.76
N LYS A 45 -11.36 -9.16 0.66
CA LYS A 45 -10.17 -8.42 1.11
C LYS A 45 -9.73 -7.41 0.07
N ILE A 46 -9.42 -6.20 0.51
CA ILE A 46 -9.05 -5.08 -0.37
C ILE A 46 -7.59 -5.22 -0.83
N TYR A 47 -7.39 -5.03 -2.13
CA TYR A 47 -6.09 -4.88 -2.78
C TYR A 47 -6.06 -3.58 -3.59
N PHE A 48 -5.00 -2.81 -3.44
CA PHE A 48 -4.75 -1.60 -4.22
C PHE A 48 -4.10 -1.97 -5.55
N LEU A 49 -4.68 -1.48 -6.65
CA LEU A 49 -4.13 -1.60 -7.98
C LEU A 49 -3.04 -0.56 -8.17
N THR A 50 -1.79 -1.02 -8.19
CA THR A 50 -0.61 -0.18 -8.18
C THR A 50 0.13 -0.29 -9.51
N LYS A 51 0.24 0.82 -10.23
CA LYS A 51 1.04 0.94 -11.46
C LYS A 51 2.53 0.96 -11.09
N ASN A 52 3.27 -0.01 -11.62
CA ASN A 52 4.72 -0.09 -11.48
C ASN A 52 5.43 0.47 -12.74
N ASN A 53 6.75 0.56 -12.72
CA ASN A 53 7.60 1.04 -13.81
C ASN A 53 8.66 0.02 -14.30
N TRP A 54 8.51 -1.27 -13.95
CA TRP A 54 9.44 -2.35 -14.34
C TRP A 54 9.04 -3.11 -15.60
N ARG A 55 8.57 -2.42 -16.64
CA ARG A 55 8.01 -3.01 -17.89
C ARG A 55 6.61 -3.62 -17.68
N THR A 56 6.04 -4.15 -18.76
CA THR A 56 4.68 -4.71 -18.80
C THR A 56 4.67 -6.24 -18.92
N GLU A 57 5.84 -6.87 -18.90
CA GLU A 57 5.97 -8.33 -18.95
C GLU A 57 5.54 -8.90 -17.59
N GLY A 58 4.40 -9.57 -17.54
CA GLY A 58 3.83 -10.15 -16.33
C GLY A 58 2.31 -10.33 -16.44
N VAL A 59 1.73 -11.10 -15.52
CA VAL A 59 0.29 -11.46 -15.52
C VAL A 59 -0.66 -10.26 -15.45
N TYR A 60 -0.19 -9.12 -14.93
CA TYR A 60 -1.00 -7.91 -14.76
C TYR A 60 -0.47 -6.71 -15.55
N ASN A 61 0.24 -6.93 -16.66
CA ASN A 61 0.65 -5.87 -17.60
C ASN A 61 1.37 -4.67 -16.94
N GLY A 62 2.26 -4.93 -15.99
CA GLY A 62 3.02 -3.88 -15.26
C GLY A 62 2.30 -3.30 -14.03
N TYR A 63 1.17 -3.86 -13.64
CA TYR A 63 0.49 -3.55 -12.38
C TYR A 63 0.75 -4.60 -11.31
N LEU A 64 0.56 -4.20 -10.05
CA LEU A 64 0.57 -5.07 -8.88
C LEU A 64 -0.72 -4.90 -8.10
N TYR A 65 -1.20 -5.98 -7.48
CA TYR A 65 -2.25 -5.93 -6.46
C TYR A 65 -1.58 -5.99 -5.09
N MET A 66 -1.58 -4.87 -4.38
CA MET A 66 -0.97 -4.77 -3.06
C MET A 66 -2.06 -4.82 -2.00
N SER A 67 -1.98 -5.80 -1.10
CA SER A 67 -2.98 -5.94 -0.04
C SER A 67 -3.01 -4.71 0.89
N GLU A 68 -4.18 -4.45 1.49
CA GLU A 68 -4.32 -3.36 2.48
C GLU A 68 -3.29 -3.46 3.64
N PRO A 69 -3.06 -4.64 4.27
CA PRO A 69 -2.06 -4.75 5.33
C PRO A 69 -0.64 -4.45 4.86
N TYR A 70 -0.26 -4.87 3.64
CA TYR A 70 1.05 -4.54 3.08
C TYR A 70 1.21 -3.03 2.90
N VAL A 71 0.21 -2.37 2.28
CA VAL A 71 0.24 -0.91 2.09
C VAL A 71 0.30 -0.17 3.43
N ARG A 72 -0.45 -0.62 4.44
CA ARG A 72 -0.41 -0.03 5.80
C ARG A 72 0.94 -0.19 6.49
N MET A 73 1.61 -1.33 6.30
CA MET A 73 2.89 -1.62 6.94
C MET A 73 4.06 -0.91 6.24
N LYS A 74 4.07 -0.90 4.90
CA LYS A 74 5.27 -0.58 4.10
C LYS A 74 5.28 0.80 3.47
N THR A 75 4.17 1.54 3.47
CA THR A 75 4.15 2.91 2.93
C THR A 75 4.94 3.86 3.83
N ILE A 76 5.92 4.56 3.25
CA ILE A 76 6.72 5.58 3.94
C ILE A 76 6.06 6.96 3.83
N ALA A 77 5.73 7.37 2.61
CA ALA A 77 5.09 8.65 2.33
C ALA A 77 4.15 8.54 1.13
N VAL A 78 3.19 9.46 1.04
CA VAL A 78 2.29 9.61 -0.10
C VAL A 78 2.22 11.06 -0.53
N THR A 79 1.96 11.28 -1.81
CA THR A 79 1.61 12.60 -2.34
C THR A 79 0.24 12.51 -3.00
N VAL A 80 -0.61 13.47 -2.70
CA VAL A 80 -1.96 13.56 -3.25
C VAL A 80 -2.31 15.02 -3.51
N HIS A 81 -3.24 15.26 -4.44
CA HIS A 81 -3.84 16.58 -4.57
C HIS A 81 -4.59 16.96 -3.29
N LYS A 82 -4.53 18.22 -2.83
CA LYS A 82 -5.15 18.65 -1.56
C LYS A 82 -6.64 18.28 -1.47
N ASN A 83 -7.38 18.41 -2.57
CA ASN A 83 -8.80 18.06 -2.63
C ASN A 83 -9.09 16.56 -2.43
N ALA A 84 -8.09 15.67 -2.54
CA ALA A 84 -8.25 14.24 -2.26
C ALA A 84 -8.21 13.93 -0.75
N ILE A 85 -7.71 14.86 0.08
CA ILE A 85 -7.65 14.69 1.54
C ILE A 85 -9.06 14.98 2.10
N PRO A 86 -9.66 14.11 2.93
CA PRO A 86 -10.95 14.38 3.59
C PRO A 86 -10.95 15.71 4.37
N ALA A 87 -12.09 16.40 4.41
CA ALA A 87 -12.21 17.73 4.99
C ALA A 87 -11.72 17.80 6.45
N GLU A 88 -12.11 16.82 7.26
CA GLU A 88 -11.71 16.70 8.66
C GLU A 88 -10.19 16.52 8.86
N ILE A 89 -9.49 15.91 7.89
CA ILE A 89 -8.04 15.74 7.94
C ILE A 89 -7.36 17.02 7.48
N ARG A 90 -7.87 17.70 6.45
CA ARG A 90 -7.33 19.00 6.00
C ARG A 90 -7.38 20.05 7.10
N GLU A 91 -8.47 20.11 7.85
CA GLU A 91 -8.61 21.02 8.99
C GLU A 91 -7.54 20.77 10.06
N LYS A 92 -7.31 19.51 10.44
CA LYS A 92 -6.25 19.13 11.39
C LYS A 92 -4.84 19.45 10.89
N LEU A 93 -4.64 19.46 9.57
CA LEU A 93 -3.37 19.78 8.91
C LEU A 93 -3.21 21.27 8.57
N ALA A 94 -4.24 22.11 8.83
CA ALA A 94 -4.30 23.50 8.42
C ALA A 94 -4.07 23.73 6.91
N LEU A 95 -4.71 22.90 6.07
CA LEU A 95 -4.59 22.90 4.59
C LEU A 95 -5.80 23.45 3.82
#